data_AF-A0A3M0WBI4-F1
#
_entry.id   AF-A0A3M0WBI4-F1
#
_cell.length_a   1.000
_cell.length_b   1.000
_cell.length_c   1.000
_cell.angle_alpha   90.00
_cell.angle_beta   90.00
_cell.angle_gamma   90.00
#
_symmetry.space_group_name_H-M   'P 1'
#
loop_
_entity.id
_entity.type
_entity.pdbx_description
1 polymer ?
#
loop_
_entity_poly.entity_id
_entity_poly.type
_entity_poly.pdbx_seq_one_letter_code
_entity_poly.pdbx_strand_id
1 'polypeptide(L)'
;MRLSRPDPVSSNGIDPAEEQRVAEIITRLRSSHAEGSQPASINTRLSTARAIIAVLDSSNFMEWPDRYDDQVFVISELQNLAYHEADGGGDAEIGQWCIRQYLQLLAQSQEERVEVLTGLGHAWLLRAQGALARIGRNDSSSSGASSTRPSSSTGPVSFTSSDDARETARATAEADALAGTPDYVEARGMLLPATEYFQRAIVAAERLNRLDGSLLSFAAEAHISLGSVSPSLHNEQYFNQAIRYLQTASQIAGFQLSPFLQHYLDDFGRLMPGGIESDHVMLEARLEQSATLKKVVDAIKDLVQDCNFDCNDSGIALQAMDNSHVALVSMMLKAEMFSPFRCDRNIALGINLTSLTKVLRAAQNEDILTLKAEDAPDVVNLVFESTQTDRLSEYDIKLMDIDQEHLGIPDTEYAATIEMPSAELQRIVRDLITMSESVAIEATKDGVRFSCQGDIGSGSVTVRQHTNVDNPEHDVSIQLSEPVSLTFGLKYLVNFSKATALAPKVKLCLSQEVPLLVEYNLSGTSYLRFYLAPKIGDDE
;
A
#
# COMPACT_ATOMS: atom_id res chain seq x y z
N MET A 1 15.18 22.75 75.13
CA MET A 1 15.06 22.10 73.81
C MET A 1 13.67 22.39 73.27
N ARG A 2 13.52 23.45 72.47
CA ARG A 2 12.29 23.70 71.72
C ARG A 2 12.35 22.81 70.49
N LEU A 3 11.52 21.78 70.46
CA LEU A 3 11.29 20.95 69.28
C LEU A 3 10.70 21.84 68.20
N SER A 4 11.47 22.09 67.15
CA SER A 4 11.01 22.71 65.91
C SER A 4 9.92 21.83 65.31
N ARG A 5 8.76 22.43 65.00
CA ARG A 5 7.66 21.76 64.30
C ARG A 5 8.13 21.27 62.93
N PRO A 6 7.73 20.09 62.47
CA PRO A 6 7.90 19.71 61.07
C PRO A 6 6.93 20.56 60.22
N ASP A 7 7.43 21.06 59.09
CA ASP A 7 6.63 21.78 58.10
C ASP A 7 5.52 20.88 57.52
N PRO A 8 4.38 21.44 57.11
CA PRO A 8 3.26 20.65 56.63
C PRO A 8 3.58 20.08 55.24
N VAL A 9 3.87 18.78 55.18
CA VAL A 9 3.90 18.02 53.93
C VAL A 9 2.48 18.01 53.36
N SER A 10 2.32 18.53 52.14
CA SER A 10 1.05 18.51 51.41
C SER A 10 0.67 17.06 51.05
N SER A 11 -0.62 16.78 50.86
CA SER A 11 -1.18 15.41 50.74
C SER A 11 -0.70 14.58 49.54
N ASN A 12 0.15 15.12 48.67
CA ASN A 12 0.67 14.46 47.47
C ASN A 12 2.16 14.08 47.56
N GLY A 13 2.81 14.26 48.70
CA GLY A 13 4.24 13.95 48.86
C GLY A 13 5.19 14.93 48.15
N ILE A 14 4.67 16.07 47.70
CA ILE A 14 5.41 17.15 47.05
C ILE A 14 5.78 18.20 48.10
N ASP A 15 7.05 18.63 48.14
CA ASP A 15 7.50 19.71 49.01
C ASP A 15 6.84 21.04 48.57
N PRO A 16 6.04 21.71 49.43
CA PRO A 16 5.37 22.95 49.08
C PRO A 16 6.35 24.08 48.68
N ALA A 17 7.60 24.04 49.13
CA ALA A 17 8.63 24.99 48.72
C ALA A 17 9.12 24.75 47.28
N GLU A 18 9.15 23.49 46.83
CA GLU A 18 9.48 23.12 45.45
C GLU A 18 8.34 23.47 44.50
N GLU A 19 7.09 23.19 44.89
CA GLU A 19 5.89 23.57 44.13
C GLU A 19 5.84 25.09 43.90
N GLN A 20 6.15 25.89 44.92
CA GLN A 20 6.16 27.34 44.79
C GLN A 20 7.27 27.86 43.85
N ARG A 21 8.45 27.24 43.86
CA ARG A 21 9.57 27.60 42.95
C ARG A 21 9.23 27.27 41.49
N VAL A 22 8.66 26.09 41.23
CA VAL A 22 8.26 25.68 39.88
C VAL A 22 7.11 26.56 39.36
N ALA A 23 6.13 26.88 40.21
CA ALA A 23 5.04 27.78 39.86
C ALA A 23 5.52 29.20 39.52
N GLU A 24 6.53 29.71 40.24
CA GLU A 24 7.17 30.99 39.93
C GLU A 24 7.88 30.96 38.57
N ILE A 25 8.58 29.87 38.25
CA ILE A 25 9.23 29.68 36.95
C ILE A 25 8.19 29.66 35.81
N ILE A 26 7.11 28.88 35.95
CA ILE A 26 6.03 28.81 34.95
C ILE A 26 5.39 30.19 34.75
N THR A 27 5.14 30.93 35.82
CA THR A 27 4.57 32.28 35.75
C THR A 27 5.50 33.23 35.00
N ARG A 28 6.82 33.17 35.26
CA ARG A 28 7.83 33.96 34.55
C ARG A 28 7.94 33.60 33.07
N LEU A 29 7.83 32.30 32.73
CA LEU A 29 7.81 31.85 31.33
C LEU A 29 6.56 32.37 30.62
N ARG A 30 5.38 32.25 31.23
CA ARG A 30 4.12 32.77 30.71
C ARG A 30 4.14 34.30 30.52
N SER A 31 4.72 35.05 31.46
CA SER A 31 4.86 36.52 31.29
C SER A 31 5.85 36.86 30.18
N SER A 32 6.95 36.10 30.04
CA SER A 32 7.92 36.33 28.96
C SER A 32 7.36 36.00 27.56
N HIS A 33 6.45 35.03 27.48
CA HIS A 33 5.71 34.70 26.26
C HIS A 33 4.73 35.82 25.88
N ALA A 34 3.98 36.34 26.86
CA ALA A 34 2.97 37.37 26.65
C ALA A 34 3.55 38.76 26.31
N GLU A 35 4.74 39.10 26.81
CA GLU A 35 5.35 40.42 26.60
C GLU A 35 6.04 40.62 25.24
N GLY A 36 6.09 39.60 24.38
CA GLY A 36 6.62 39.75 23.02
C GLY A 36 8.07 40.26 22.99
N SER A 37 9.03 39.36 23.20
CA SER A 37 10.47 39.56 22.98
C SER A 37 11.06 40.88 23.53
N GLN A 38 11.38 40.91 24.83
CA GLN A 38 12.31 41.90 25.38
C GLN A 38 13.67 41.87 24.63
N PRO A 39 14.41 42.99 24.54
CA PRO A 39 15.71 43.07 23.87
C PRO A 39 16.85 42.45 24.71
N ALA A 40 16.60 41.34 25.40
CA ALA A 40 17.64 40.57 26.05
C ALA A 40 18.39 39.74 24.99
N SER A 41 19.73 39.74 25.05
CA SER A 41 20.53 38.97 24.10
C SER A 41 20.16 37.48 24.16
N ILE A 42 20.08 36.83 22.99
CA ILE A 42 19.67 35.41 22.88
C ILE A 42 20.49 34.48 23.78
N ASN A 43 21.79 34.78 23.94
CA ASN A 43 22.69 34.05 24.83
C ASN A 43 22.25 34.10 26.30
N THR A 44 21.73 35.24 26.76
CA THR A 44 21.20 35.39 28.13
C THR A 44 19.91 34.59 28.33
N ARG A 45 19.08 34.49 27.29
CA ARG A 45 17.85 33.67 27.32
C ARG A 45 18.19 32.18 27.36
N LEU A 46 19.15 31.73 26.54
CA LEU A 46 19.63 30.34 26.56
C LEU A 46 20.29 29.96 27.90
N SER A 47 21.10 30.85 28.50
CA SER A 47 21.65 30.58 29.83
C SER A 47 20.57 30.48 30.92
N THR A 48 19.51 31.28 30.79
CA THR A 48 18.36 31.22 31.70
C THR A 48 17.58 29.91 31.52
N ALA A 49 17.39 29.47 30.28
CA ALA A 49 16.75 28.20 29.95
C ALA A 49 17.51 27.00 30.55
N ARG A 50 18.84 26.96 30.43
CA ARG A 50 19.67 25.91 31.06
C ARG A 50 19.52 25.91 32.59
N ALA A 51 19.46 27.08 33.22
CA ALA A 51 19.22 27.18 34.66
C ALA A 51 17.82 26.68 35.04
N ILE A 52 16.80 26.95 34.23
CA ILE A 52 15.45 26.43 34.41
C ILE A 52 15.45 24.90 34.27
N ILE A 53 16.08 24.34 33.24
CA ILE A 53 16.20 22.89 33.04
C ILE A 53 16.83 22.21 34.24
N ALA A 54 17.93 22.76 34.77
CA ALA A 54 18.59 22.22 35.96
C ALA A 54 17.68 22.19 37.20
N VAL A 55 16.83 23.21 37.36
CA VAL A 55 15.84 23.25 38.45
C VAL A 55 14.72 22.23 38.22
N LEU A 56 14.21 22.13 36.98
CA LEU A 56 13.16 21.18 36.63
C LEU A 56 13.60 19.73 36.83
N ASP A 57 14.80 19.37 36.37
CA ASP A 57 15.40 18.04 36.57
C ASP A 57 15.59 17.71 38.05
N SER A 58 15.83 18.72 38.90
CA SER A 58 15.97 18.50 40.35
C SER A 58 14.64 18.32 41.10
N SER A 59 13.51 18.71 40.50
CA SER A 59 12.21 18.83 41.17
C SER A 59 11.20 17.73 40.86
N ASN A 60 11.58 16.71 40.07
CA ASN A 60 10.69 15.65 39.55
C ASN A 60 9.38 16.18 38.95
N PHE A 61 9.36 17.43 38.46
CA PHE A 61 8.18 18.11 37.96
C PHE A 61 7.45 17.34 36.85
N MET A 62 8.20 16.60 36.04
CA MET A 62 7.68 15.80 34.93
C MET A 62 6.92 14.55 35.38
N GLU A 63 6.97 14.20 36.67
CA GLU A 63 6.24 13.08 37.27
C GLU A 63 5.03 13.54 38.10
N TRP A 64 4.81 14.86 38.20
CA TRP A 64 3.71 15.39 39.02
C TRP A 64 2.34 15.11 38.38
N PRO A 65 1.39 14.53 39.13
CA PRO A 65 0.04 14.29 38.63
C PRO A 65 -0.72 15.62 38.43
N ASP A 66 -1.60 15.67 37.43
CA ASP A 66 -2.51 16.80 37.14
C ASP A 66 -1.86 18.16 36.83
N ARG A 67 -0.63 18.16 36.29
CA ARG A 67 0.09 19.36 35.79
C ARG A 67 0.49 19.26 34.31
N TYR A 68 -0.22 18.45 33.54
CA TYR A 68 0.14 18.12 32.16
C TYR A 68 0.23 19.34 31.22
N ASP A 69 -0.76 20.25 31.28
CA ASP A 69 -0.77 21.44 30.43
C ASP A 69 0.44 22.33 30.70
N ASP A 70 0.88 22.41 31.97
CA ASP A 70 2.09 23.13 32.36
C ASP A 70 3.36 22.41 31.89
N GLN A 71 3.40 21.07 31.96
CA GLN A 71 4.54 20.28 31.48
C GLN A 71 4.73 20.45 29.97
N VAL A 72 3.66 20.30 29.18
CA VAL A 72 3.69 20.50 27.71
C VAL A 72 4.05 21.95 27.37
N PHE A 73 3.48 22.93 28.08
CA PHE A 73 3.79 24.34 27.88
C PHE A 73 5.28 24.63 28.11
N VAL A 74 5.85 24.19 29.24
CA VAL A 74 7.27 24.42 29.55
C VAL A 74 8.19 23.79 28.51
N ILE A 75 7.89 22.56 28.07
CA ILE A 75 8.71 21.88 27.05
C ILE A 75 8.61 22.62 25.71
N SER A 76 7.40 22.99 25.27
CA SER A 76 7.19 23.71 24.01
C SER A 76 7.90 25.06 23.99
N GLU A 77 7.91 25.80 25.10
CA GLU A 77 8.54 27.11 25.18
C GLU A 77 10.07 27.02 25.19
N LEU A 78 10.62 26.02 25.89
CA LEU A 78 12.06 25.73 25.85
C LEU A 78 12.51 25.25 24.47
N GLN A 79 11.68 24.47 23.77
CA GLN A 79 11.92 24.04 22.39
C GLN A 79 11.95 25.23 21.42
N ASN A 80 10.96 26.12 21.49
CA ASN A 80 10.93 27.33 20.64
C ASN A 80 12.16 28.22 20.88
N LEU A 81 12.63 28.30 22.12
CA LEU A 81 13.85 29.05 22.45
C LEU A 81 15.12 28.35 21.95
N ALA A 82 15.19 27.01 22.02
CA ALA A 82 16.33 26.23 21.55
C ALA A 82 16.57 26.39 20.05
N TYR A 83 15.49 26.50 19.27
CA TYR A 83 15.51 26.62 17.82
C TYR A 83 15.15 28.02 17.31
N HIS A 84 15.44 29.06 18.08
CA HIS A 84 15.23 30.47 17.67
C HIS A 84 15.88 30.80 16.30
N GLU A 85 17.04 30.20 16.01
CA GLU A 85 17.68 30.21 14.68
C GLU A 85 17.74 28.77 14.16
N ALA A 86 16.60 28.26 13.68
CA ALA A 86 16.46 26.87 13.21
C ALA A 86 17.47 26.52 12.09
N ASP A 87 17.79 27.47 11.20
CA ASP A 87 18.77 27.32 10.11
C ASP A 87 20.21 27.09 10.60
N GLY A 88 20.51 27.49 11.84
CA GLY A 88 21.82 27.32 12.48
C GLY A 88 22.00 25.98 13.19
N GLY A 89 20.97 25.12 13.21
CA GLY A 89 20.96 23.84 13.93
C GLY A 89 20.51 23.91 15.39
N GLY A 90 20.26 25.12 15.92
CA GLY A 90 19.76 25.36 17.27
C GLY A 90 20.69 24.88 18.41
N ASP A 91 20.18 24.94 19.64
CA ASP A 91 20.85 24.41 20.82
C ASP A 91 20.52 22.92 21.02
N ALA A 92 21.48 22.05 20.69
CA ALA A 92 21.31 20.60 20.75
C ALA A 92 21.06 20.05 22.16
N GLU A 93 21.58 20.70 23.20
CA GLU A 93 21.42 20.26 24.59
C GLU A 93 19.97 20.44 25.05
N ILE A 94 19.44 21.64 24.82
CA ILE A 94 18.05 21.97 25.17
C ILE A 94 17.08 21.17 24.28
N GLY A 95 17.36 21.04 22.98
CA GLY A 95 16.53 20.25 22.06
C GLY A 95 16.46 18.77 22.45
N GLN A 96 17.59 18.15 22.79
CA GLN A 96 17.63 16.76 23.23
C GLN A 96 16.93 16.56 24.57
N TRP A 97 17.01 17.55 25.48
CA TRP A 97 16.22 17.53 26.70
C TRP A 97 14.71 17.54 26.39
N CYS A 98 14.24 18.43 25.52
CA CYS A 98 12.81 18.51 25.16
C CYS A 98 12.26 17.19 24.60
N ILE A 99 12.97 16.56 23.66
CA ILE A 99 12.58 15.25 23.09
C ILE A 99 12.48 14.18 24.19
N ARG A 100 13.45 14.14 25.11
CA ARG A 100 13.44 13.18 26.23
C ARG A 100 12.22 13.36 27.12
N GLN A 101 11.87 14.61 27.43
CA GLN A 101 10.72 14.90 28.30
C GLN A 101 9.39 14.55 27.62
N TYR A 102 9.24 14.84 26.33
CA TYR A 102 8.05 14.39 25.60
C TYR A 102 7.92 12.86 25.54
N LEU A 103 9.02 12.13 25.33
CA LEU A 103 9.01 10.66 25.34
C LEU A 103 8.65 10.11 26.72
N GLN A 104 9.13 10.76 27.79
CA GLN A 104 8.76 10.40 29.16
C GLN A 104 7.25 10.61 29.41
N LEU A 105 6.70 11.74 28.98
CA LEU A 105 5.26 12.02 29.08
C LEU A 105 4.43 11.02 28.25
N LEU A 106 4.89 10.67 27.04
CA LEU A 106 4.22 9.69 26.18
C LEU A 106 4.21 8.29 26.81
N ALA A 107 5.31 7.88 27.47
CA ALA A 107 5.43 6.58 28.13
C ALA A 107 4.56 6.48 29.40
N GLN A 108 4.28 7.60 30.06
CA GLN A 108 3.43 7.66 31.26
C GLN A 108 1.94 7.69 30.90
N SER A 109 1.57 8.19 29.72
CA SER A 109 0.18 8.23 29.26
C SER A 109 -0.27 6.91 28.64
N GLN A 110 -1.42 6.38 29.08
CA GLN A 110 -2.03 5.16 28.52
C GLN A 110 -2.76 5.41 27.18
N GLU A 111 -2.98 6.68 26.82
CA GLU A 111 -3.61 7.12 25.56
C GLU A 111 -2.68 8.05 24.79
N GLU A 112 -2.73 7.97 23.46
CA GLU A 112 -1.97 8.83 22.54
C GLU A 112 -2.49 10.27 22.60
N ARG A 113 -1.81 11.13 23.37
CA ARG A 113 -2.18 12.55 23.50
C ARG A 113 -1.66 13.38 22.34
N VAL A 114 -2.55 14.16 21.74
CA VAL A 114 -2.31 14.93 20.52
C VAL A 114 -1.20 15.97 20.72
N GLU A 115 -1.17 16.65 21.86
CA GLU A 115 -0.26 17.78 22.12
C GLU A 115 1.20 17.31 22.24
N VAL A 116 1.44 16.16 22.89
CA VAL A 116 2.79 15.57 23.01
C VAL A 116 3.28 15.03 21.67
N LEU A 117 2.41 14.36 20.91
CA LEU A 117 2.77 13.87 19.57
C LEU A 117 3.08 15.03 18.60
N THR A 118 2.28 16.10 18.67
CA THR A 118 2.52 17.33 17.89
C THR A 118 3.85 17.98 18.29
N GLY A 119 4.12 18.07 19.60
CA GLY A 119 5.38 18.60 20.13
C GLY A 119 6.61 17.80 19.67
N LEU A 120 6.52 16.46 19.70
CA LEU A 120 7.56 15.56 19.20
C LEU A 120 7.79 15.72 17.70
N GLY A 121 6.73 15.71 16.90
CA GLY A 121 6.81 15.94 15.46
C GLY A 121 7.49 17.27 15.14
N HIS A 122 7.09 18.33 15.84
CA HIS A 122 7.68 19.65 15.68
C HIS A 122 9.15 19.71 16.11
N ALA A 123 9.54 19.01 17.18
CA ALA A 123 10.93 18.96 17.63
C ALA A 123 11.84 18.32 16.57
N TRP A 124 11.39 17.22 15.95
CA TRP A 124 12.11 16.57 14.86
C TRP A 124 12.17 17.44 13.60
N LEU A 125 11.07 18.14 13.26
CA LEU A 125 11.03 19.09 12.15
C LEU A 125 12.02 20.24 12.33
N LEU A 126 12.09 20.83 13.53
CA LEU A 126 13.04 21.91 13.85
C LEU A 126 14.49 21.43 13.77
N ARG A 127 14.77 20.21 14.23
CA ARG A 127 16.11 19.61 14.15
C ARG A 127 16.56 19.41 12.69
N ALA A 128 15.62 19.09 11.78
CA ALA A 128 15.92 18.92 10.37
C ALA A 128 16.29 20.23 9.65
N GLN A 129 15.84 21.40 10.16
CA GLN A 129 16.05 22.70 9.51
C GLN A 129 17.53 23.03 9.29
N GLY A 130 18.40 22.67 10.24
CA GLY A 130 19.84 22.88 10.09
C GLY A 130 20.45 22.09 8.91
N ALA A 131 19.94 20.89 8.62
CA ALA A 131 20.37 20.10 7.46
C ALA A 131 19.75 20.64 6.16
N LEU A 132 18.47 21.01 6.17
CA LEU A 132 17.78 21.62 5.04
C LEU A 132 18.43 22.95 4.61
N ALA A 133 18.87 23.76 5.58
CA ALA A 133 19.59 25.01 5.29
C ALA A 133 20.96 24.77 4.64
N ARG A 134 21.67 23.69 4.99
CA ARG A 134 22.92 23.29 4.32
C ARG A 134 22.66 22.86 2.88
N ILE A 135 21.62 22.06 2.66
CA ILE A 135 21.17 21.63 1.34
C ILE A 135 20.88 22.85 0.45
N GLY A 136 20.06 23.79 0.93
CA GLY A 136 19.74 25.01 0.18
C GLY A 136 20.95 25.90 -0.14
N ARG A 137 21.96 25.96 0.73
CA ARG A 137 23.23 26.67 0.46
C ARG A 137 24.09 25.98 -0.59
N ASN A 138 24.10 24.65 -0.61
CA ASN A 138 24.82 23.86 -1.61
C ASN A 138 24.13 23.95 -2.99
N ASP A 139 22.80 23.88 -3.03
CA ASP A 139 22.03 23.97 -4.28
C ASP A 139 22.07 25.37 -4.91
N SER A 140 22.16 26.41 -4.08
CA SER A 140 22.34 27.80 -4.54
C SER A 140 23.77 28.11 -5.00
N SER A 141 24.78 27.34 -4.58
CA SER A 141 26.18 27.51 -5.01
C SER A 141 26.55 26.65 -6.23
N SER A 142 25.77 25.61 -6.54
CA SER A 142 25.88 24.81 -7.77
C SER A 142 25.07 25.38 -8.95
N SER A 143 24.20 26.37 -8.72
CA SER A 143 23.24 26.87 -9.73
C SER A 143 23.56 28.28 -10.23
N GLY A 144 24.44 28.36 -11.23
CA GLY A 144 24.42 29.40 -12.26
C GLY A 144 23.37 29.15 -13.36
N ALA A 145 22.45 28.20 -13.18
CA ALA A 145 21.40 27.87 -14.12
C ALA A 145 20.15 27.34 -13.40
N SER A 146 18.98 27.81 -13.87
CA SER A 146 17.60 27.38 -13.59
C SER A 146 17.18 27.21 -12.13
N SER A 147 16.58 28.28 -11.60
CA SER A 147 15.60 28.19 -10.52
C SER A 147 14.49 27.19 -10.88
N THR A 148 14.19 26.27 -9.96
CA THR A 148 12.96 25.46 -9.88
C THR A 148 11.69 26.28 -9.61
N ARG A 149 11.61 27.50 -10.16
CA ARG A 149 10.36 28.23 -10.32
C ARG A 149 9.74 27.81 -11.65
N PRO A 150 8.48 27.32 -11.68
CA PRO A 150 7.75 27.31 -12.93
C PRO A 150 7.44 28.76 -13.29
N SER A 151 8.37 29.40 -14.00
CA SER A 151 8.09 30.72 -14.58
C SER A 151 7.03 30.52 -15.65
N SER A 152 5.87 31.15 -15.45
CA SER A 152 4.81 31.31 -16.44
C SER A 152 5.33 32.10 -17.63
N SER A 153 6.01 31.41 -18.55
CA SER A 153 6.39 31.98 -19.84
C SER A 153 5.24 31.74 -20.83
N THR A 154 4.36 32.73 -20.91
CA THR A 154 3.48 32.92 -22.07
C THR A 154 4.36 33.26 -23.28
N GLY A 155 4.77 32.26 -24.05
CA GLY A 155 5.46 32.41 -25.32
C GLY A 155 5.47 31.08 -26.08
N PRO A 156 5.14 31.04 -27.39
CA PRO A 156 5.08 29.79 -28.12
C PRO A 156 6.49 29.34 -28.47
N VAL A 157 6.97 28.26 -27.85
CA VAL A 157 8.21 27.59 -28.19
C VAL A 157 7.88 26.18 -28.65
N SER A 158 8.17 25.88 -29.91
CA SER A 158 8.04 24.53 -30.47
C SER A 158 9.26 23.69 -30.06
N PHE A 159 9.09 22.80 -29.08
CA PHE A 159 10.06 21.76 -28.73
C PHE A 159 9.48 20.38 -29.04
N THR A 160 10.33 19.48 -29.54
CA THR A 160 9.97 18.08 -29.86
C THR A 160 9.97 17.25 -28.57
N SER A 161 8.94 16.42 -28.36
CA SER A 161 8.72 15.65 -27.12
C SER A 161 9.88 14.74 -26.67
N SER A 162 10.81 14.41 -27.57
CA SER A 162 11.98 13.59 -27.26
C SER A 162 13.09 14.33 -26.51
N ASP A 163 13.21 15.65 -26.69
CA ASP A 163 14.24 16.44 -25.99
C ASP A 163 13.80 16.76 -24.57
N ASP A 164 12.52 17.09 -24.36
CA ASP A 164 11.92 17.26 -23.02
C ASP A 164 12.04 15.98 -22.18
N ALA A 165 11.82 14.82 -22.78
CA ALA A 165 11.96 13.53 -22.08
C ALA A 165 13.40 13.26 -21.65
N ARG A 166 14.40 13.64 -22.46
CA ARG A 166 15.82 13.47 -22.13
C ARG A 166 16.28 14.45 -21.07
N GLU A 167 15.80 15.68 -21.10
CA GLU A 167 16.10 16.71 -20.10
C GLU A 167 15.47 16.37 -18.75
N THR A 168 14.22 15.89 -18.76
CA THR A 168 13.52 15.40 -17.55
C THR A 168 14.23 14.18 -16.96
N ALA A 169 14.62 13.21 -17.78
CA ALA A 169 15.36 12.03 -17.32
C ALA A 169 16.71 12.40 -16.71
N ARG A 170 17.40 13.40 -17.28
CA ARG A 170 18.66 13.91 -16.73
C ARG A 170 18.46 14.63 -15.40
N ALA A 171 17.45 15.49 -15.30
CA ALA A 171 17.10 16.18 -14.05
C ALA A 171 16.74 15.19 -12.93
N THR A 172 15.99 14.13 -13.27
CA THR A 172 15.62 13.05 -12.35
C THR A 172 16.87 12.30 -11.84
N ALA A 173 17.79 11.94 -12.73
CA ALA A 173 19.02 11.26 -12.36
C ALA A 173 19.97 12.14 -11.51
N GLU A 174 20.02 13.45 -11.77
CA GLU A 174 20.79 14.40 -10.97
C GLU A 174 20.17 14.58 -9.57
N ALA A 175 18.84 14.66 -9.46
CA ALA A 175 18.13 14.72 -8.18
C ALA A 175 18.32 13.44 -7.35
N ASP A 176 18.26 12.26 -7.97
CA ASP A 176 18.48 10.98 -7.29
C ASP A 176 19.93 10.81 -6.80
N ALA A 177 20.90 11.37 -7.52
CA ALA A 177 22.29 11.41 -7.07
C ALA A 177 22.49 12.32 -5.86
N LEU A 178 21.80 13.46 -5.80
CA LEU A 178 21.82 14.37 -4.65
C LEU A 178 21.14 13.76 -3.41
N ALA A 179 20.06 13.00 -3.59
CA ALA A 179 19.37 12.30 -2.51
C ALA A 179 20.26 11.29 -1.76
N GLY A 180 21.34 10.81 -2.39
CA GLY A 180 22.33 9.93 -1.77
C GLY A 180 23.42 10.64 -0.95
N THR A 181 23.43 11.98 -0.91
CA THR A 181 24.47 12.74 -0.20
C THR A 181 24.27 12.74 1.33
N PRO A 182 25.33 12.92 2.13
CA PRO A 182 25.25 12.86 3.59
C PRO A 182 24.22 13.83 4.20
N ASP A 183 24.14 15.07 3.69
CA ASP A 183 23.20 16.07 4.19
C ASP A 183 21.73 15.68 3.91
N TYR A 184 21.43 15.11 2.73
CA TYR A 184 20.10 14.61 2.38
C TYR A 184 19.68 13.40 3.22
N VAL A 185 20.61 12.46 3.44
CA VAL A 185 20.38 11.29 4.31
C VAL A 185 20.14 11.71 5.76
N GLU A 186 20.89 12.68 6.27
CA GLU A 186 20.72 13.25 7.60
C GLU A 186 19.35 13.94 7.74
N ALA A 187 18.97 14.79 6.78
CA ALA A 187 17.67 15.46 6.76
C ALA A 187 16.51 14.46 6.76
N ARG A 188 16.57 13.44 5.89
CA ARG A 188 15.55 12.38 5.83
C ARG A 188 15.47 11.57 7.12
N GLY A 189 16.61 11.26 7.74
CA GLY A 189 16.67 10.56 9.03
C GLY A 189 15.97 11.31 10.17
N MET A 190 15.88 12.64 10.09
CA MET A 190 15.16 13.48 11.05
C MET A 190 13.70 13.72 10.65
N LEU A 191 13.41 13.84 9.35
CA LEU A 191 12.06 14.11 8.83
C LEU A 191 11.13 12.89 8.89
N LEU A 192 11.63 11.67 8.72
CA LEU A 192 10.83 10.45 8.80
C LEU A 192 10.13 10.31 10.17
N PRO A 193 10.84 10.38 11.31
CA PRO A 193 10.20 10.43 12.63
C PRO A 193 9.20 11.58 12.78
N ALA A 194 9.51 12.77 12.23
CA ALA A 194 8.61 13.92 12.30
C ALA A 194 7.26 13.60 11.64
N THR A 195 7.29 13.06 10.41
CA THR A 195 6.07 12.70 9.67
C THR A 195 5.25 11.60 10.38
N GLU A 196 5.91 10.61 10.98
CA GLU A 196 5.24 9.53 11.72
C GLU A 196 4.53 10.05 12.98
N TYR A 197 5.19 10.92 13.77
CA TYR A 197 4.57 11.51 14.95
C TYR A 197 3.40 12.44 14.59
N PHE A 198 3.51 13.22 13.51
CA PHE A 198 2.39 14.04 13.03
C PHE A 198 1.22 13.18 12.54
N GLN A 199 1.48 12.10 11.82
CA GLN A 199 0.42 11.19 11.39
C GLN A 199 -0.33 10.59 12.58
N ARG A 200 0.39 10.10 13.59
CA ARG A 200 -0.21 9.62 14.84
C ARG A 200 -1.00 10.70 15.56
N ALA A 201 -0.49 11.94 15.60
CA ALA A 201 -1.19 13.08 16.20
C ALA A 201 -2.51 13.40 15.47
N ILE A 202 -2.50 13.37 14.13
CA ILE A 202 -3.69 13.61 13.30
C ILE A 202 -4.73 12.52 13.54
N VAL A 203 -4.35 11.25 13.50
CA VAL A 203 -5.26 10.12 13.78
C VAL A 203 -5.87 10.22 15.18
N ALA A 204 -5.07 10.59 16.19
CA ALA A 204 -5.57 10.83 17.54
C ALA A 204 -6.53 12.04 17.61
N ALA A 205 -6.22 13.12 16.90
CA ALA A 205 -7.05 14.33 16.85
C ALA A 205 -8.39 14.09 16.13
N GLU A 206 -8.39 13.31 15.06
CA GLU A 206 -9.60 12.91 14.31
C GLU A 206 -10.52 12.06 15.18
N ARG A 207 -9.99 11.08 15.92
CA ARG A 207 -10.75 10.25 16.87
C ARG A 207 -11.43 11.10 17.95
N LEU A 208 -10.78 12.18 18.39
CA LEU A 208 -11.29 13.10 19.40
C LEU A 208 -12.13 14.24 18.81
N ASN A 209 -12.26 14.30 17.47
CA ASN A 209 -12.90 15.38 16.72
C ASN A 209 -12.36 16.79 17.09
N ARG A 210 -11.04 16.86 17.30
CA ARG A 210 -10.27 18.07 17.70
C ARG A 210 -9.13 18.34 16.71
N LEU A 211 -9.43 18.27 15.42
CA LEU A 211 -8.46 18.57 14.38
C LEU A 211 -8.08 20.06 14.44
N ASP A 212 -6.79 20.34 14.57
CA ASP A 212 -6.26 21.71 14.59
C ASP A 212 -5.54 22.04 13.27
N GLY A 213 -5.76 23.25 12.76
CA GLY A 213 -5.12 23.72 11.54
C GLY A 213 -3.62 23.90 11.70
N SER A 214 -3.15 24.20 12.92
CA SER A 214 -1.71 24.34 13.19
C SER A 214 -0.97 23.01 13.05
N LEU A 215 -1.56 21.92 13.57
CA LEU A 215 -1.05 20.55 13.42
C LEU A 215 -0.95 20.15 11.95
N LEU A 216 -1.99 20.37 11.17
CA LEU A 216 -2.00 20.08 9.73
C LEU A 216 -0.95 20.89 8.96
N SER A 217 -0.71 22.14 9.37
CA SER A 217 0.30 23.00 8.75
C SER A 217 1.72 22.47 9.01
N PHE A 218 2.02 22.08 10.26
CA PHE A 218 3.32 21.46 10.59
C PHE A 218 3.51 20.11 9.89
N ALA A 219 2.44 19.31 9.82
CA ALA A 219 2.46 18.04 9.09
C ALA A 219 2.73 18.26 7.59
N ALA A 220 2.09 19.26 6.97
CA ALA A 220 2.34 19.62 5.59
C ALA A 220 3.78 20.08 5.35
N GLU A 221 4.33 20.95 6.21
CA GLU A 221 5.71 21.41 6.13
C GLU A 221 6.72 20.26 6.22
N ALA A 222 6.48 19.30 7.11
CA ALA A 222 7.32 18.11 7.23
C ALA A 222 7.27 17.24 5.95
N HIS A 223 6.09 17.05 5.36
CA HIS A 223 5.92 16.26 4.14
C HIS A 223 6.49 16.97 2.90
N ILE A 224 6.34 18.29 2.78
CA ILE A 224 6.99 19.09 1.71
C ILE A 224 8.51 18.96 1.82
N SER A 225 9.03 19.13 3.04
CA SER A 225 10.46 19.02 3.29
C SER A 225 10.97 17.60 3.00
N LEU A 226 10.23 16.56 3.40
CA LEU A 226 10.58 15.16 3.13
C LEU A 226 10.53 14.82 1.64
N GLY A 227 9.54 15.31 0.90
CA GLY A 227 9.45 15.18 -0.55
C GLY A 227 10.65 15.81 -1.26
N SER A 228 11.12 16.97 -0.80
CA SER A 228 12.27 17.66 -1.39
C SER A 228 13.61 16.95 -1.20
N VAL A 229 13.75 16.15 -0.14
CA VAL A 229 14.99 15.39 0.14
C VAL A 229 14.91 13.91 -0.26
N SER A 230 13.74 13.46 -0.73
CA SER A 230 13.51 12.07 -1.11
C SER A 230 13.79 11.82 -2.60
N PRO A 231 14.21 10.60 -2.98
CA PRO A 231 14.38 10.23 -4.39
C PRO A 231 13.09 10.39 -5.19
N SER A 232 13.24 10.59 -6.49
CA SER A 232 12.15 10.90 -7.43
C SER A 232 11.08 9.80 -7.52
N LEU A 233 11.44 8.56 -7.19
CA LEU A 233 10.51 7.42 -7.14
C LEU A 233 9.47 7.50 -6.01
N HIS A 234 9.74 8.26 -4.94
CA HIS A 234 8.91 8.28 -3.73
C HIS A 234 8.46 9.69 -3.30
N ASN A 235 8.96 10.74 -3.96
CA ASN A 235 8.72 12.13 -3.55
C ASN A 235 7.26 12.58 -3.78
N GLU A 236 6.62 12.09 -4.83
CA GLU A 236 5.27 12.49 -5.25
C GLU A 236 4.23 12.20 -4.15
N GLN A 237 4.37 11.05 -3.48
CA GLN A 237 3.47 10.65 -2.39
C GLN A 237 3.48 11.66 -1.23
N TYR A 238 4.67 12.16 -0.87
CA TYR A 238 4.81 13.13 0.21
C TYR A 238 4.21 14.49 -0.16
N PHE A 239 4.41 14.96 -1.40
CA PHE A 239 3.80 16.20 -1.86
C PHE A 239 2.28 16.13 -1.94
N ASN A 240 1.75 15.01 -2.45
CA ASN A 240 0.30 14.78 -2.50
C ASN A 240 -0.32 14.78 -1.10
N GLN A 241 0.35 14.13 -0.13
CA GLN A 241 -0.11 14.12 1.26
C GLN A 241 -0.04 15.52 1.89
N ALA A 242 1.00 16.30 1.61
CA ALA A 242 1.10 17.68 2.08
C ALA A 242 -0.04 18.56 1.55
N ILE A 243 -0.36 18.46 0.26
CA ILE A 243 -1.46 19.20 -0.36
C ILE A 243 -2.79 18.83 0.30
N ARG A 244 -3.03 17.55 0.60
CA ARG A 244 -4.22 17.10 1.33
C ARG A 244 -4.32 17.75 2.70
N TYR A 245 -3.25 17.75 3.49
CA TYR A 245 -3.25 18.42 4.80
C TYR A 245 -3.53 19.92 4.69
N LEU A 246 -2.97 20.60 3.69
CA LEU A 246 -3.24 22.03 3.44
C LEU A 246 -4.68 22.30 3.03
N GLN A 247 -5.26 21.46 2.17
CA GLN A 247 -6.67 21.55 1.80
C GLN A 247 -7.57 21.38 3.03
N THR A 248 -7.32 20.37 3.86
CA THR A 248 -8.07 20.14 5.10
C THR A 248 -7.90 21.32 6.07
N ALA A 249 -6.68 21.84 6.23
CA ALA A 249 -6.41 22.99 7.10
C ALA A 249 -7.17 24.26 6.65
N SER A 250 -7.25 24.49 5.34
CA SER A 250 -7.95 25.66 4.76
C SER A 250 -9.48 25.64 4.98
N GLN A 251 -10.05 24.46 5.25
CA GLN A 251 -11.47 24.28 5.49
C GLN A 251 -11.86 24.48 6.96
N ILE A 252 -10.90 24.49 7.88
CA ILE A 252 -11.16 24.71 9.30
C ILE A 252 -11.56 26.17 9.52
N ALA A 253 -12.75 26.38 10.08
CA ALA A 253 -13.31 27.71 10.29
C ALA A 253 -12.42 28.57 11.21
N GLY A 254 -11.91 29.68 10.68
CA GLY A 254 -11.13 30.66 11.44
C GLY A 254 -9.62 30.41 11.45
N PHE A 255 -9.13 29.35 10.80
CA PHE A 255 -7.70 29.13 10.61
C PHE A 255 -7.22 29.74 9.28
N GLN A 256 -6.06 30.39 9.29
CA GLN A 256 -5.42 30.94 8.09
C GLN A 256 -4.04 30.31 7.92
N LEU A 257 -3.80 29.77 6.73
CA LEU A 257 -2.49 29.24 6.35
C LEU A 257 -1.44 30.36 6.32
N SER A 258 -0.19 29.99 6.61
CA SER A 258 0.96 30.86 6.37
C SER A 258 1.00 31.29 4.91
N PRO A 259 1.44 32.54 4.58
CA PRO A 259 1.52 33.00 3.20
C PRO A 259 2.28 32.06 2.25
N PHE A 260 3.32 31.39 2.77
CA PHE A 260 4.08 30.39 2.02
C PHE A 260 3.24 29.16 1.68
N LEU A 261 2.55 28.59 2.67
CA LEU A 261 1.71 27.40 2.51
C LEU A 261 0.47 27.68 1.66
N GLN A 262 -0.10 28.89 1.77
CA GLN A 262 -1.21 29.32 0.93
C GLN A 262 -0.77 29.41 -0.53
N HIS A 263 0.38 30.01 -0.81
CA HIS A 263 0.93 30.07 -2.17
C HIS A 263 1.23 28.67 -2.73
N TYR A 264 1.77 27.78 -1.89
CA TYR A 264 2.00 26.39 -2.27
C TYR A 264 0.69 25.67 -2.63
N LEU A 265 -0.35 25.84 -1.82
CA LEU A 265 -1.67 25.28 -2.11
C LEU A 265 -2.31 25.85 -3.39
N ASP A 266 -2.15 27.15 -3.64
CA ASP A 266 -2.72 27.80 -4.83
C ASP A 266 -2.05 27.33 -6.13
N ASP A 267 -0.74 27.08 -6.09
CA ASP A 267 0.06 26.60 -7.22
C ASP A 267 -0.20 25.12 -7.52
N PHE A 268 -0.16 24.26 -6.50
CA PHE A 268 -0.19 22.81 -6.68
C PHE A 268 -1.54 22.17 -6.41
N GLY A 269 -2.44 22.82 -5.65
CA GLY A 269 -3.74 22.26 -5.29
C GLY A 269 -4.68 22.01 -6.48
N ARG A 270 -4.47 22.70 -7.61
CA ARG A 270 -5.25 22.50 -8.85
C ARG A 270 -4.88 21.22 -9.61
N LEU A 271 -3.69 20.67 -9.35
CA LEU A 271 -3.22 19.43 -9.96
C LEU A 271 -3.86 18.18 -9.33
N MET A 272 -4.53 18.34 -8.19
CA MET A 272 -5.26 17.29 -7.47
C MET A 272 -6.77 17.61 -7.46
N PRO A 273 -7.50 17.41 -8.57
CA PRO A 273 -8.94 17.59 -8.61
C PRO A 273 -9.63 16.40 -7.96
N GLY A 274 -9.77 16.41 -6.63
CA GLY A 274 -10.47 15.35 -5.91
C GLY A 274 -10.74 15.77 -4.48
N GLY A 275 -12.02 15.93 -4.15
CA GLY A 275 -12.48 16.20 -2.80
C GLY A 275 -12.16 15.07 -1.84
N ILE A 276 -12.46 15.36 -0.58
CA ILE A 276 -12.32 14.50 0.60
C ILE A 276 -13.10 13.20 0.38
N GLU A 277 -12.45 12.18 -0.15
CA GLU A 277 -12.77 10.79 0.12
C GLU A 277 -11.50 10.13 0.63
N SER A 278 -11.50 9.90 1.93
CA SER A 278 -10.71 8.89 2.61
C SER A 278 -10.77 7.58 1.81
N ASP A 279 -9.65 7.23 1.19
CA ASP A 279 -8.92 6.01 1.53
C ASP A 279 -7.60 6.02 0.77
N HIS A 280 -6.56 5.47 1.41
CA HIS A 280 -5.28 5.17 0.76
C HIS A 280 -5.45 3.98 -0.19
N VAL A 281 -6.39 4.06 -1.15
CA VAL A 281 -6.66 2.99 -2.11
C VAL A 281 -5.50 2.90 -3.08
N MET A 282 -4.66 1.90 -2.87
CA MET A 282 -3.49 1.64 -3.71
C MET A 282 -3.81 0.66 -4.85
N LEU A 283 -4.85 -0.16 -4.67
CA LEU A 283 -5.46 -0.98 -5.70
C LEU A 283 -6.96 -0.69 -5.78
N GLU A 284 -7.43 -0.26 -6.95
CA GLU A 284 -8.85 -0.17 -7.28
C GLU A 284 -9.09 -0.93 -8.59
N ALA A 285 -9.80 -2.05 -8.52
CA ALA A 285 -10.10 -2.87 -9.70
C ALA A 285 -11.60 -3.14 -9.79
N ARG A 286 -12.27 -2.51 -10.76
CA ARG A 286 -13.71 -2.62 -10.98
C ARG A 286 -14.03 -3.56 -12.14
N LEU A 287 -14.68 -4.67 -11.86
CA LEU A 287 -15.23 -5.61 -12.84
C LEU A 287 -16.71 -5.31 -13.09
N GLU A 288 -17.09 -5.11 -14.35
CA GLU A 288 -18.50 -4.91 -14.73
C GLU A 288 -19.38 -6.11 -14.39
N GLN A 289 -18.82 -7.33 -14.48
CA GLN A 289 -19.52 -8.58 -14.18
C GLN A 289 -18.80 -9.37 -13.10
N SER A 290 -19.36 -9.37 -11.89
CA SER A 290 -18.84 -10.19 -10.77
C SER A 290 -18.89 -11.71 -11.05
N ALA A 291 -19.75 -12.14 -11.97
CA ALA A 291 -19.81 -13.54 -12.42
C ALA A 291 -18.47 -14.08 -12.90
N THR A 292 -17.62 -13.26 -13.51
CA THR A 292 -16.32 -13.68 -14.02
C THR A 292 -15.42 -14.15 -12.88
N LEU A 293 -15.19 -13.30 -11.87
CA LEU A 293 -14.37 -13.67 -10.72
C LEU A 293 -14.98 -14.83 -9.93
N LYS A 294 -16.31 -14.85 -9.78
CA LYS A 294 -17.04 -15.95 -9.12
C LYS A 294 -16.79 -17.30 -9.79
N LYS A 295 -16.89 -17.36 -11.13
CA LYS A 295 -16.61 -18.58 -11.90
C LYS A 295 -15.14 -18.99 -11.84
N VAL A 296 -14.21 -18.03 -11.82
CA VAL A 296 -12.78 -18.31 -11.68
C VAL A 296 -12.48 -18.91 -10.31
N VAL A 297 -12.94 -18.27 -9.23
CA VAL A 297 -12.77 -18.76 -7.86
C VAL A 297 -13.40 -20.15 -7.67
N ASP A 298 -14.59 -20.38 -8.25
CA ASP A 298 -15.27 -21.68 -8.19
C ASP A 298 -14.49 -22.80 -8.89
N ALA A 299 -13.73 -22.48 -9.94
CA ALA A 299 -12.88 -23.45 -10.65
C ALA A 299 -11.60 -23.80 -9.88
N ILE A 300 -11.04 -22.86 -9.08
CA ILE A 300 -9.75 -23.04 -8.40
C ILE A 300 -9.86 -23.51 -6.94
N LYS A 301 -10.97 -23.23 -6.25
CA LYS A 301 -11.13 -23.49 -4.80
C LYS A 301 -10.93 -24.95 -4.37
N ASP A 302 -11.13 -25.90 -5.28
CA ASP A 302 -11.03 -27.34 -4.98
C ASP A 302 -9.61 -27.88 -5.25
N LEU A 303 -8.74 -27.05 -5.86
CA LEU A 303 -7.32 -27.34 -6.10
C LEU A 303 -6.45 -26.70 -5.03
N VAL A 304 -6.76 -25.46 -4.64
CA VAL A 304 -5.97 -24.64 -3.74
C VAL A 304 -6.87 -24.03 -2.67
N GLN A 305 -6.42 -24.02 -1.42
CA GLN A 305 -7.16 -23.42 -0.30
C GLN A 305 -6.82 -21.95 -0.11
N ASP A 306 -5.53 -21.62 -0.18
CA ASP A 306 -4.96 -20.31 0.08
C ASP A 306 -4.03 -19.93 -1.07
N CYS A 307 -4.16 -18.71 -1.59
CA CYS A 307 -3.36 -18.25 -2.72
C CYS A 307 -3.14 -16.74 -2.67
N ASN A 308 -2.04 -16.29 -3.29
CA ASN A 308 -1.80 -14.87 -3.54
C ASN A 308 -2.41 -14.43 -4.86
N PHE A 309 -3.11 -13.30 -4.82
CA PHE A 309 -3.48 -12.52 -6.00
C PHE A 309 -2.45 -11.40 -6.17
N ASP A 310 -1.55 -11.56 -7.13
CA ASP A 310 -0.52 -10.59 -7.44
C ASP A 310 -1.10 -9.51 -8.36
N CYS A 311 -1.26 -8.31 -7.81
CA CYS A 311 -1.80 -7.16 -8.51
C CYS A 311 -0.64 -6.26 -8.96
N ASN A 312 -0.63 -5.88 -10.24
CA ASN A 312 0.33 -4.95 -10.82
C ASN A 312 -0.32 -4.16 -11.96
N ASP A 313 0.42 -3.24 -12.59
CA ASP A 313 -0.07 -2.39 -13.70
C ASP A 313 -0.63 -3.19 -14.89
N SER A 314 -0.18 -4.43 -15.10
CA SER A 314 -0.66 -5.29 -16.19
C SER A 314 -1.99 -5.97 -15.87
N GLY A 315 -2.38 -6.06 -14.60
CA GLY A 315 -3.59 -6.73 -14.14
C GLY A 315 -3.41 -7.53 -12.86
N ILE A 316 -4.30 -8.49 -12.63
CA ILE A 316 -4.31 -9.39 -11.47
C ILE A 316 -3.92 -10.78 -11.93
N ALA A 317 -2.80 -11.28 -11.43
CA ALA A 317 -2.31 -12.62 -11.67
C ALA A 317 -2.50 -13.50 -10.43
N LEU A 318 -2.60 -14.80 -10.65
CA LEU A 318 -2.57 -15.81 -9.60
C LEU A 318 -1.82 -17.01 -10.12
N GLN A 319 -0.87 -17.51 -9.35
CA GLN A 319 -0.19 -18.76 -9.63
C GLN A 319 -0.21 -19.59 -8.35
N ALA A 320 -0.63 -20.85 -8.42
CA ALA A 320 -0.61 -21.73 -7.26
C ALA A 320 -0.48 -23.22 -7.61
N MET A 321 0.17 -23.97 -6.72
CA MET A 321 0.25 -25.43 -6.80
C MET A 321 -0.76 -26.08 -5.87
N ASP A 322 -1.22 -27.27 -6.24
CA ASP A 322 -2.01 -28.11 -5.34
C ASP A 322 -1.15 -28.70 -4.20
N ASN A 323 -1.79 -29.23 -3.16
CA ASN A 323 -1.10 -29.84 -2.03
C ASN A 323 -0.20 -31.03 -2.39
N SER A 324 -0.42 -31.68 -3.55
CA SER A 324 0.39 -32.80 -4.03
C SER A 324 1.54 -32.35 -4.94
N HIS A 325 1.63 -31.06 -5.30
CA HIS A 325 2.58 -30.52 -6.28
C HIS A 325 2.52 -31.21 -7.66
N VAL A 326 1.35 -31.74 -8.04
CA VAL A 326 1.13 -32.42 -9.33
C VAL A 326 0.42 -31.50 -10.33
N ALA A 327 -0.38 -30.56 -9.82
CA ALA A 327 -1.14 -29.61 -10.63
C ALA A 327 -0.78 -28.16 -10.26
N LEU A 328 -0.63 -27.32 -11.28
CA LEU A 328 -0.41 -25.89 -11.14
C LEU A 328 -1.53 -25.13 -11.85
N VAL A 329 -2.08 -24.12 -11.19
CA VAL A 329 -2.99 -23.14 -11.78
C VAL A 329 -2.26 -21.84 -12.02
N SER A 330 -2.47 -21.26 -13.20
CA SER A 330 -1.98 -19.94 -13.57
C SER A 330 -3.13 -19.15 -14.21
N MET A 331 -3.47 -18.03 -13.59
CA MET A 331 -4.51 -17.11 -14.01
C MET A 331 -3.88 -15.76 -14.28
N MET A 332 -4.35 -15.10 -15.35
CA MET A 332 -4.02 -13.71 -15.64
C MET A 332 -5.29 -12.99 -16.08
N LEU A 333 -5.74 -12.02 -15.28
CA LEU A 333 -6.79 -11.08 -15.63
C LEU A 333 -6.13 -9.75 -15.96
N LYS A 334 -6.12 -9.37 -17.24
CA LYS A 334 -5.48 -8.14 -17.69
C LYS A 334 -6.24 -6.90 -17.22
N ALA A 335 -5.53 -5.79 -17.03
CA ALA A 335 -6.10 -4.50 -16.64
C ALA A 335 -7.28 -4.07 -17.54
N GLU A 336 -7.24 -4.41 -18.83
CA GLU A 336 -8.30 -4.15 -19.82
C GLU A 336 -9.66 -4.78 -19.47
N MET A 337 -9.68 -5.80 -18.60
CA MET A 337 -10.91 -6.43 -18.11
C MET A 337 -11.63 -5.60 -17.05
N PHE A 338 -10.97 -4.57 -16.52
CA PHE A 338 -11.44 -3.77 -15.40
C PHE A 338 -11.66 -2.32 -15.86
N SER A 339 -12.69 -1.66 -15.31
CA SER A 339 -13.10 -0.30 -15.67
C SER A 339 -13.71 0.41 -14.45
N PRO A 340 -12.95 1.26 -13.71
CA PRO A 340 -11.51 1.54 -13.85
C PRO A 340 -10.61 0.46 -13.24
N PHE A 341 -9.34 0.47 -13.65
CA PHE A 341 -8.24 -0.28 -13.03
C PHE A 341 -7.14 0.68 -12.61
N ARG A 342 -6.72 0.60 -11.35
CA ARG A 342 -5.60 1.35 -10.79
C ARG A 342 -4.84 0.45 -9.83
N CYS A 343 -3.54 0.37 -10.01
CA CYS A 343 -2.62 -0.34 -9.14
C CYS A 343 -1.35 0.51 -9.05
N ASP A 344 -1.12 1.18 -7.92
CA ASP A 344 -0.02 2.16 -7.82
C ASP A 344 1.33 1.48 -7.51
N ARG A 345 1.33 0.30 -6.89
CA ARG A 345 2.49 -0.59 -6.78
C ARG A 345 2.06 -2.04 -6.83
N ASN A 346 3.04 -2.92 -7.03
CA ASN A 346 2.84 -4.36 -6.96
C ASN A 346 2.44 -4.77 -5.53
N ILE A 347 1.26 -5.36 -5.39
CA ILE A 347 0.73 -5.84 -4.10
C ILE A 347 0.33 -7.31 -4.26
N ALA A 348 0.70 -8.16 -3.30
CA ALA A 348 0.24 -9.54 -3.22
C ALA A 348 -0.87 -9.65 -2.17
N LEU A 349 -2.07 -10.04 -2.59
CA LEU A 349 -3.21 -10.22 -1.69
C LEU A 349 -3.36 -11.70 -1.36
N GLY A 350 -2.90 -12.11 -0.17
CA GLY A 350 -3.06 -13.49 0.29
C GLY A 350 -4.48 -13.73 0.82
N ILE A 351 -5.27 -14.51 0.08
CA ILE A 351 -6.69 -14.72 0.36
C ILE A 351 -6.99 -16.21 0.51
N ASN A 352 -7.75 -16.55 1.56
CA ASN A 352 -8.36 -17.86 1.67
C ASN A 352 -9.55 -17.98 0.70
N LEU A 353 -9.46 -18.89 -0.28
CA LEU A 353 -10.46 -19.07 -1.33
C LEU A 353 -11.80 -19.57 -0.80
N THR A 354 -11.83 -20.26 0.34
CA THR A 354 -13.09 -20.67 0.98
C THR A 354 -13.85 -19.46 1.53
N SER A 355 -13.15 -18.50 2.14
CA SER A 355 -13.72 -17.24 2.61
C SER A 355 -14.18 -16.37 1.44
N LEU A 356 -13.34 -16.22 0.41
CA LEU A 356 -13.68 -15.47 -0.81
C LEU A 356 -14.92 -16.05 -1.50
N THR A 357 -15.03 -17.37 -1.60
CA THR A 357 -16.21 -18.04 -2.16
C THR A 357 -17.49 -17.71 -1.38
N LYS A 358 -17.44 -17.59 -0.05
CA LYS A 358 -18.61 -17.23 0.77
C LYS A 358 -19.06 -15.80 0.51
N VAL A 359 -18.12 -14.87 0.38
CA VAL A 359 -18.41 -13.46 0.07
C VAL A 359 -18.98 -13.33 -1.35
N LEU A 360 -18.35 -13.96 -2.35
CA LEU A 360 -18.82 -13.96 -3.75
C LEU A 360 -20.19 -14.62 -3.95
N ARG A 361 -20.66 -15.43 -3.01
CA ARG A 361 -22.04 -15.97 -3.03
C ARG A 361 -23.10 -14.93 -2.69
N ALA A 362 -22.75 -13.85 -2.00
CA ALA A 362 -23.69 -12.79 -1.67
C ALA A 362 -24.05 -11.92 -2.88
N ALA A 363 -23.18 -11.91 -3.91
CA ALA A 363 -23.35 -11.16 -5.15
C ALA A 363 -24.18 -11.91 -6.20
N GLN A 364 -25.00 -11.16 -6.93
CA GLN A 364 -25.67 -11.61 -8.15
C GLN A 364 -24.70 -11.57 -9.33
N ASN A 365 -24.97 -12.38 -10.37
CA ASN A 365 -24.05 -12.52 -11.50
C ASN A 365 -23.85 -11.22 -12.30
N GLU A 366 -24.87 -10.36 -12.34
CA GLU A 366 -24.86 -9.07 -13.05
C GLU A 366 -24.42 -7.89 -12.16
N ASP A 367 -24.07 -8.14 -10.90
CA ASP A 367 -23.58 -7.08 -10.01
C ASP A 367 -22.15 -6.70 -10.41
N ILE A 368 -21.86 -5.41 -10.32
CA ILE A 368 -20.53 -4.84 -10.52
C ILE A 368 -19.71 -5.10 -9.26
N LEU A 369 -18.50 -5.63 -9.42
CA LEU A 369 -17.58 -5.88 -8.30
C LEU A 369 -16.45 -4.87 -8.34
N THR A 370 -16.20 -4.16 -7.24
CA THR A 370 -15.00 -3.33 -7.06
C THR A 370 -14.16 -3.91 -5.94
N LEU A 371 -12.88 -4.17 -6.25
CA LEU A 371 -11.86 -4.58 -5.29
C LEU A 371 -11.08 -3.35 -4.87
N LYS A 372 -10.98 -3.12 -3.56
CA LYS A 372 -10.18 -2.04 -2.97
C LYS A 372 -9.19 -2.61 -1.97
N ALA A 373 -7.94 -2.18 -2.06
CA ALA A 373 -6.90 -2.51 -1.08
C ALA A 373 -5.93 -1.33 -0.89
N GLU A 374 -5.38 -1.24 0.32
CA GLU A 374 -4.36 -0.25 0.71
C GLU A 374 -2.92 -0.75 0.39
N ASP A 375 -1.87 0.03 0.74
CA ASP A 375 -0.46 -0.28 0.44
C ASP A 375 0.06 -1.52 1.20
N ALA A 376 -0.24 -1.61 2.50
CA ALA A 376 0.03 -2.77 3.35
C ALA A 376 -1.31 -3.29 3.90
N PRO A 377 -2.13 -3.94 3.05
CA PRO A 377 -3.50 -4.24 3.43
C PRO A 377 -3.54 -5.40 4.41
N ASP A 378 -4.10 -5.18 5.59
CA ASP A 378 -4.54 -6.26 6.49
C ASP A 378 -5.88 -6.87 6.03
N VAL A 379 -6.64 -6.09 5.24
CA VAL A 379 -7.96 -6.43 4.72
C VAL A 379 -8.08 -6.01 3.26
N VAL A 380 -8.78 -6.81 2.46
CA VAL A 380 -9.27 -6.42 1.14
C VAL A 380 -10.76 -6.15 1.23
N ASN A 381 -11.19 -5.03 0.65
CA ASN A 381 -12.57 -4.59 0.61
C ASN A 381 -13.19 -4.96 -0.74
N LEU A 382 -14.33 -5.64 -0.70
CA LEU A 382 -15.11 -6.04 -1.87
C LEU A 382 -16.46 -5.32 -1.85
N VAL A 383 -16.67 -4.43 -2.82
CA VAL A 383 -17.91 -3.69 -3.00
C VAL A 383 -18.68 -4.29 -4.17
N PHE A 384 -19.91 -4.72 -3.92
CA PHE A 384 -20.86 -5.17 -4.94
C PHE A 384 -21.94 -4.12 -5.14
N GLU A 385 -22.10 -3.66 -6.37
CA GLU A 385 -23.08 -2.66 -6.78
C GLU A 385 -24.08 -3.29 -7.76
N SER A 386 -25.36 -3.27 -7.40
CA SER A 386 -26.43 -3.80 -8.24
C SER A 386 -27.12 -2.68 -9.02
N THR A 387 -26.97 -2.69 -10.35
CA THR A 387 -27.56 -1.68 -11.25
C THR A 387 -29.09 -1.68 -11.28
N GLN A 388 -29.73 -2.81 -10.94
CA GLN A 388 -31.19 -2.95 -11.00
C GLN A 388 -31.90 -2.53 -9.71
N THR A 389 -31.25 -2.72 -8.56
CA THR A 389 -31.86 -2.53 -7.24
C THR A 389 -31.23 -1.39 -6.45
N ASP A 390 -30.24 -0.69 -7.03
CA ASP A 390 -29.45 0.35 -6.39
C ASP A 390 -28.89 -0.10 -5.02
N ARG A 391 -28.58 -1.40 -4.94
CA ARG A 391 -28.10 -2.04 -3.72
C ARG A 391 -26.58 -2.04 -3.74
N LEU A 392 -25.99 -1.42 -2.73
CA LEU A 392 -24.56 -1.50 -2.43
C LEU A 392 -24.33 -2.51 -1.30
N SER A 393 -23.42 -3.46 -1.49
CA SER A 393 -23.02 -4.42 -0.45
C SER A 393 -21.50 -4.43 -0.33
N GLU A 394 -21.00 -4.17 0.87
CA GLU A 394 -19.57 -4.05 1.15
C GLU A 394 -19.13 -5.17 2.09
N TYR A 395 -18.00 -5.80 1.79
CA TYR A 395 -17.48 -6.93 2.55
C TYR A 395 -15.97 -6.84 2.68
N ASP A 396 -15.48 -6.88 3.92
CA ASP A 396 -14.06 -6.95 4.22
C ASP A 396 -13.62 -8.40 4.43
N ILE A 397 -12.54 -8.79 3.75
CA ILE A 397 -11.88 -10.07 3.93
C ILE A 397 -10.49 -9.83 4.50
N LYS A 398 -10.17 -10.49 5.61
CA LYS A 398 -8.82 -10.46 6.18
C LYS A 398 -7.84 -11.16 5.25
N LEU A 399 -6.74 -10.49 5.00
CA LEU A 399 -5.62 -11.02 4.25
C LEU A 399 -4.73 -11.87 5.15
N MET A 400 -3.93 -12.72 4.53
CA MET A 400 -2.98 -13.60 5.19
C MET A 400 -1.63 -13.48 4.50
N ASP A 401 -0.56 -13.57 5.28
CA ASP A 401 0.78 -13.67 4.73
C ASP A 401 1.00 -15.10 4.23
N ILE A 402 1.07 -15.26 2.91
CA ILE A 402 1.33 -16.54 2.26
C ILE A 402 2.68 -16.43 1.55
N ASP A 403 3.66 -17.16 2.04
CA ASP A 403 4.94 -17.32 1.36
C ASP A 403 4.74 -18.23 0.14
N GLN A 404 4.75 -17.64 -1.05
CA GLN A 404 4.51 -18.38 -2.28
C GLN A 404 5.65 -18.16 -3.28
N GLU A 405 6.29 -19.24 -3.70
CA GLU A 405 7.32 -19.21 -4.73
C GLU A 405 6.68 -19.17 -6.13
N HIS A 406 6.96 -18.09 -6.87
CA HIS A 406 6.58 -18.00 -8.27
C HIS A 406 7.45 -18.95 -9.12
N LEU A 407 6.78 -19.81 -9.88
CA LEU A 407 7.43 -20.73 -10.81
C LEU A 407 7.51 -20.07 -12.18
N GLY A 408 8.71 -19.92 -12.71
CA GLY A 408 8.91 -19.50 -14.09
C GLY A 408 8.39 -20.58 -15.05
N ILE A 409 7.32 -20.29 -15.78
CA ILE A 409 6.79 -21.18 -16.81
C ILE A 409 7.50 -20.85 -18.12
N PRO A 410 8.33 -21.75 -18.68
CA PRO A 410 8.99 -21.51 -19.96
C PRO A 410 7.99 -21.63 -21.13
N ASP A 411 8.25 -20.89 -22.21
CA ASP A 411 7.53 -21.05 -23.47
C ASP A 411 7.97 -22.36 -24.15
N THR A 412 7.16 -23.42 -23.99
CA THR A 412 7.42 -24.74 -24.58
C THR A 412 6.61 -24.96 -25.85
N GLU A 413 7.24 -25.56 -26.86
CA GLU A 413 6.53 -26.07 -28.03
C GLU A 413 5.82 -27.39 -27.70
N TYR A 414 4.55 -27.49 -28.07
CA TYR A 414 3.73 -28.67 -27.82
C TYR A 414 3.60 -29.53 -29.08
N ALA A 415 3.65 -30.85 -28.91
CA ALA A 415 3.54 -31.81 -30.01
C ALA A 415 2.11 -31.91 -30.59
N ALA A 416 1.10 -31.73 -29.73
CA ALA A 416 -0.30 -31.68 -30.14
C ALA A 416 -1.00 -30.49 -29.47
N THR A 417 -1.75 -29.71 -30.24
CA THR A 417 -2.64 -28.64 -29.76
C THR A 417 -4.05 -28.94 -30.25
N ILE A 418 -4.98 -29.10 -29.31
CA ILE A 418 -6.36 -29.49 -29.57
C ILE A 418 -7.26 -28.39 -29.02
N GLU A 419 -8.11 -27.81 -29.87
CA GLU A 419 -9.15 -26.89 -29.46
C GLU A 419 -10.50 -27.57 -29.64
N MET A 420 -11.27 -27.66 -28.57
CA MET A 420 -12.57 -28.32 -28.60
C MET A 420 -13.59 -27.60 -27.70
N PRO A 421 -14.89 -27.89 -27.83
CA PRO A 421 -15.91 -27.32 -26.94
C PRO A 421 -15.66 -27.74 -25.49
N SER A 422 -15.67 -26.78 -24.56
CA SER A 422 -15.41 -27.03 -23.14
C SER A 422 -16.45 -27.96 -22.52
N ALA A 423 -17.72 -27.81 -22.94
CA ALA A 423 -18.83 -28.67 -22.51
C ALA A 423 -18.63 -30.15 -22.90
N GLU A 424 -18.01 -30.41 -24.05
CA GLU A 424 -17.72 -31.77 -24.51
C GLU A 424 -16.61 -32.41 -23.66
N LEU A 425 -15.52 -31.67 -23.40
CA LEU A 425 -14.47 -32.15 -22.49
C LEU A 425 -15.04 -32.44 -21.09
N GLN A 426 -15.88 -31.54 -20.57
CA GLN A 426 -16.52 -31.71 -19.27
C GLN A 426 -17.40 -32.96 -19.21
N ARG A 427 -18.08 -33.31 -20.30
CA ARG A 427 -18.89 -34.52 -20.39
C ARG A 427 -18.00 -35.76 -20.41
N ILE A 428 -16.98 -35.79 -21.28
CA ILE A 428 -16.04 -36.91 -21.40
C ILE A 428 -15.39 -37.23 -20.06
N VAL A 429 -14.86 -36.22 -19.38
CA VAL A 429 -14.15 -36.43 -18.12
C VAL A 429 -15.10 -36.90 -16.99
N ARG A 430 -16.34 -36.39 -16.96
CA ARG A 430 -17.38 -36.85 -16.01
C ARG A 430 -17.84 -38.28 -16.26
N ASP A 431 -17.91 -38.70 -17.52
CA ASP A 431 -18.31 -40.06 -17.86
C ASP A 431 -17.18 -41.04 -17.51
N LEU A 432 -15.93 -40.70 -17.86
CA LEU A 432 -14.77 -41.58 -17.65
C LEU A 432 -14.37 -41.75 -16.17
N ILE A 433 -14.56 -40.73 -15.31
CA ILE A 433 -14.21 -40.84 -13.87
C ILE A 433 -15.06 -41.89 -13.14
N THR A 434 -16.24 -42.22 -13.65
CA THR A 434 -17.07 -43.29 -13.06
C THR A 434 -16.52 -44.68 -13.34
N MET A 435 -15.64 -44.81 -14.34
CA MET A 435 -15.08 -46.08 -14.80
C MET A 435 -13.65 -46.32 -14.27
N SER A 436 -12.81 -45.28 -14.22
CA SER A 436 -11.41 -45.38 -13.78
C SER A 436 -10.93 -44.07 -13.16
N GLU A 437 -9.82 -44.13 -12.41
CA GLU A 437 -9.16 -42.96 -11.85
C GLU A 437 -8.16 -42.30 -12.82
N SER A 438 -7.80 -42.98 -13.92
CA SER A 438 -6.80 -42.52 -14.89
C SER A 438 -7.37 -42.54 -16.31
N VAL A 439 -6.94 -41.59 -17.13
CA VAL A 439 -7.28 -41.51 -18.56
C VAL A 439 -6.01 -41.39 -19.39
N ALA A 440 -5.90 -42.24 -20.41
CA ALA A 440 -4.92 -42.11 -21.48
C ALA A 440 -5.50 -41.20 -22.57
N ILE A 441 -4.83 -40.07 -22.83
CA ILE A 441 -5.15 -39.13 -23.88
C ILE A 441 -4.15 -39.36 -25.02
N GLU A 442 -4.66 -39.82 -26.15
CA GLU A 442 -3.89 -40.18 -27.33
C GLU A 442 -4.30 -39.25 -28.49
N ALA A 443 -3.35 -38.47 -29.01
CA ALA A 443 -3.56 -37.61 -30.17
C ALA A 443 -2.87 -38.22 -31.41
N THR A 444 -3.69 -38.55 -32.41
CA THR A 444 -3.22 -39.13 -33.69
C THR A 444 -3.83 -38.38 -34.87
N LYS A 445 -3.46 -38.77 -36.10
CA LYS A 445 -4.05 -38.21 -37.32
C LYS A 445 -5.55 -38.48 -37.45
N ASP A 446 -6.06 -39.53 -36.80
CA ASP A 446 -7.48 -39.91 -36.85
C ASP A 446 -8.34 -39.11 -35.86
N GLY A 447 -7.72 -38.39 -34.92
CA GLY A 447 -8.38 -37.60 -33.89
C GLY A 447 -7.74 -37.77 -32.51
N VAL A 448 -8.43 -37.26 -31.49
CA VAL A 448 -8.03 -37.38 -30.09
C VAL A 448 -8.88 -38.45 -29.44
N ARG A 449 -8.22 -39.44 -28.83
CA ARG A 449 -8.86 -40.55 -28.14
C ARG A 449 -8.60 -40.46 -26.65
N PHE A 450 -9.68 -40.37 -25.88
CA PHE A 450 -9.68 -40.48 -24.43
C PHE A 450 -10.05 -41.92 -24.08
N SER A 451 -9.15 -42.64 -23.41
CA SER A 451 -9.40 -44.04 -23.05
C SER A 451 -9.09 -44.29 -21.58
N CYS A 452 -9.88 -45.15 -20.96
CA CYS A 452 -9.69 -45.55 -19.58
C CYS A 452 -9.92 -47.05 -19.43
N GLN A 453 -9.20 -47.65 -18.50
CA GLN A 453 -9.37 -49.04 -18.10
C GLN A 453 -9.54 -49.07 -16.58
N GLY A 454 -10.60 -49.70 -16.11
CA GLY A 454 -10.89 -49.86 -14.69
C GLY A 454 -11.58 -51.19 -14.41
N ASP A 455 -11.94 -51.40 -13.15
CA ASP A 455 -12.45 -52.70 -12.66
C ASP A 455 -13.82 -53.08 -13.26
N ILE A 456 -14.64 -52.06 -13.53
CA ILE A 456 -16.00 -52.23 -14.09
C ILE A 456 -15.93 -52.52 -15.61
N GLY A 457 -14.88 -52.06 -16.29
CA GLY A 457 -14.70 -52.23 -17.73
C GLY A 457 -13.75 -51.20 -18.34
N SER A 458 -13.68 -51.18 -19.67
CA SER A 458 -12.95 -50.19 -20.45
C SER A 458 -13.89 -49.22 -21.16
N GLY A 459 -13.49 -47.95 -21.20
CA GLY A 459 -14.20 -46.88 -21.89
C GLY A 459 -13.28 -46.19 -22.88
N SER A 460 -13.80 -45.79 -24.04
CA SER A 460 -13.05 -44.92 -24.94
C SER A 460 -13.96 -44.00 -25.73
N VAL A 461 -13.60 -42.72 -25.78
CA VAL A 461 -14.26 -41.68 -26.56
C VAL A 461 -13.27 -41.13 -27.56
N THR A 462 -13.62 -41.07 -28.83
CA THR A 462 -12.77 -40.50 -29.89
C THR A 462 -13.44 -39.26 -30.46
N VAL A 463 -12.75 -38.13 -30.33
CA VAL A 463 -13.18 -36.85 -30.90
C VAL A 463 -12.39 -36.60 -32.17
N ARG A 464 -13.10 -36.44 -33.28
CA ARG A 464 -12.49 -36.16 -34.59
C ARG A 464 -12.59 -34.68 -34.92
N GLN A 465 -11.61 -34.21 -35.70
CA GLN A 465 -11.63 -32.86 -36.25
C GLN A 465 -12.88 -32.69 -37.12
N HIS A 466 -13.66 -31.67 -36.83
CA HIS A 466 -14.82 -31.31 -37.62
C HIS A 466 -15.08 -29.80 -37.51
N THR A 467 -15.63 -29.24 -38.58
CA THR A 467 -16.07 -27.84 -38.65
C THR A 467 -17.58 -27.83 -38.86
N ASN A 468 -18.28 -27.10 -38.01
CA ASN A 468 -19.72 -26.93 -38.05
C ASN A 468 -20.02 -25.50 -38.52
N VAL A 469 -20.47 -25.39 -39.77
CA VAL A 469 -20.73 -24.10 -40.42
C VAL A 469 -21.85 -23.33 -39.70
N ASP A 470 -22.80 -24.02 -39.08
CA ASP A 470 -23.94 -23.39 -38.41
C ASP A 470 -23.61 -22.89 -37.00
N ASN A 471 -22.68 -23.55 -36.30
CA ASN A 471 -22.27 -23.20 -34.93
C ASN A 471 -20.75 -23.37 -34.75
N PRO A 472 -19.93 -22.34 -35.00
CA PRO A 472 -18.46 -22.43 -34.92
C PRO A 472 -17.93 -22.66 -33.49
N GLU A 473 -18.78 -22.47 -32.47
CA GLU A 473 -18.45 -22.80 -31.08
C GLU A 473 -18.30 -24.31 -30.84
N HIS A 474 -18.91 -25.14 -31.71
CA HIS A 474 -18.81 -26.60 -31.64
C HIS A 474 -17.63 -27.17 -32.44
N ASP A 475 -16.86 -26.33 -33.12
CA ASP A 475 -15.73 -26.76 -33.92
C ASP A 475 -14.65 -27.43 -33.07
N VAL A 476 -14.07 -28.49 -33.62
CA VAL A 476 -12.89 -29.15 -33.06
C VAL A 476 -11.73 -28.95 -34.03
N SER A 477 -10.66 -28.30 -33.58
CA SER A 477 -9.42 -28.11 -34.32
C SER A 477 -8.31 -28.96 -33.67
N ILE A 478 -7.53 -29.67 -34.49
CA ILE A 478 -6.43 -30.52 -34.02
C ILE A 478 -5.22 -30.16 -34.85
N GLN A 479 -4.18 -29.64 -34.20
CA GLN A 479 -2.87 -29.39 -34.78
C GLN A 479 -1.91 -30.43 -34.20
N LEU A 480 -1.43 -31.33 -35.05
CA LEU A 480 -0.57 -32.44 -34.66
C LEU A 480 0.78 -32.32 -35.38
N SER A 481 1.84 -32.10 -34.61
CA SER A 481 3.22 -32.21 -35.07
C SER A 481 3.69 -33.67 -35.00
N GLU A 482 3.50 -34.29 -33.83
CA GLU A 482 3.87 -35.69 -33.57
C GLU A 482 2.78 -36.41 -32.76
N PRO A 483 2.55 -37.72 -33.00
CA PRO A 483 1.63 -38.50 -32.17
C PRO A 483 2.10 -38.56 -30.72
N VAL A 484 1.18 -38.31 -29.78
CA VAL A 484 1.47 -38.31 -28.34
C VAL A 484 0.39 -39.10 -27.60
N SER A 485 0.83 -39.93 -26.65
CA SER A 485 -0.05 -40.71 -25.78
C SER A 485 0.44 -40.58 -24.35
N LEU A 486 -0.35 -39.97 -23.48
CA LEU A 486 0.01 -39.72 -22.08
C LEU A 486 -1.17 -40.05 -21.17
N THR A 487 -0.85 -40.52 -19.95
CA THR A 487 -1.85 -40.87 -18.95
C THR A 487 -1.94 -39.79 -17.88
N PHE A 488 -3.15 -39.40 -17.49
CA PHE A 488 -3.41 -38.37 -16.49
C PHE A 488 -4.42 -38.82 -15.44
N GLY A 489 -4.39 -38.21 -14.27
CA GLY A 489 -5.40 -38.43 -13.22
C GLY A 489 -6.72 -37.74 -13.56
N LEU A 490 -7.82 -38.50 -13.67
CA LEU A 490 -9.15 -37.98 -14.00
C LEU A 490 -9.68 -37.03 -12.92
N LYS A 491 -9.30 -37.24 -11.66
CA LYS A 491 -9.68 -36.36 -10.54
C LYS A 491 -9.30 -34.88 -10.79
N TYR A 492 -8.10 -34.62 -11.31
CA TYR A 492 -7.64 -33.27 -11.62
C TYR A 492 -8.38 -32.70 -12.83
N LEU A 493 -8.56 -33.50 -13.89
CA LEU A 493 -9.30 -33.08 -15.08
C LEU A 493 -10.76 -32.73 -14.76
N VAL A 494 -11.42 -33.45 -13.83
CA VAL A 494 -12.77 -33.09 -13.36
C VAL A 494 -12.75 -31.71 -12.70
N ASN A 495 -11.75 -31.42 -11.88
CA ASN A 495 -11.61 -30.10 -11.26
C ASN A 495 -11.39 -29.02 -12.31
N PHE A 496 -10.50 -29.21 -13.28
CA PHE A 496 -10.27 -28.25 -14.35
C PHE A 496 -11.53 -28.03 -15.21
N SER A 497 -12.36 -29.06 -15.37
CA SER A 497 -13.62 -28.96 -16.12
C SER A 497 -14.68 -28.06 -15.44
N LYS A 498 -14.47 -27.61 -14.20
CA LYS A 498 -15.33 -26.60 -13.56
C LYS A 498 -15.18 -25.23 -14.20
N ALA A 499 -14.05 -24.97 -14.86
CA ALA A 499 -13.81 -23.75 -15.63
C ALA A 499 -14.62 -23.67 -16.95
N THR A 500 -15.39 -24.71 -17.32
CA THR A 500 -16.25 -24.74 -18.51
C THR A 500 -17.18 -23.53 -18.63
N ALA A 501 -17.62 -22.95 -17.51
CA ALA A 501 -18.51 -21.78 -17.51
C ALA A 501 -17.81 -20.45 -17.88
N LEU A 502 -16.48 -20.44 -17.96
CA LEU A 502 -15.67 -19.27 -18.30
C LEU A 502 -15.51 -19.09 -19.81
N ALA A 503 -15.36 -20.20 -20.55
CA ALA A 503 -15.06 -20.17 -21.97
C ALA A 503 -15.83 -21.27 -22.72
N PRO A 504 -16.39 -20.98 -23.91
CA PRO A 504 -17.10 -21.98 -24.71
C PRO A 504 -16.17 -23.05 -25.30
N LYS A 505 -14.89 -22.71 -25.48
CA LYS A 505 -13.84 -23.62 -25.96
C LYS A 505 -12.74 -23.79 -24.93
N VAL A 506 -12.09 -24.95 -25.00
CA VAL A 506 -10.91 -25.31 -24.20
C VAL A 506 -9.80 -25.74 -25.14
N LYS A 507 -8.58 -25.32 -24.82
CA LYS A 507 -7.37 -25.68 -25.55
C LYS A 507 -6.53 -26.64 -24.71
N LEU A 508 -6.22 -27.80 -25.27
CA LEU A 508 -5.38 -28.82 -24.67
C LEU A 508 -4.05 -28.89 -25.44
N CYS A 509 -2.93 -28.74 -24.73
CA CYS A 509 -1.61 -28.89 -25.34
C CYS A 509 -0.85 -30.04 -24.67
N LEU A 510 -0.35 -30.98 -25.48
CA LEU A 510 0.32 -32.19 -25.03
C LEU A 510 1.72 -32.30 -25.63
N SER A 511 2.66 -32.80 -24.83
CA SER A 511 4.02 -33.18 -25.24
C SER A 511 4.59 -34.19 -24.24
N GLN A 512 5.47 -35.11 -24.66
CA GLN A 512 5.94 -36.21 -23.80
C GLN A 512 6.75 -35.75 -22.59
N GLU A 513 7.48 -34.63 -22.72
CA GLU A 513 8.41 -34.13 -21.69
C GLU A 513 7.86 -32.92 -20.92
N VAL A 514 6.61 -32.52 -21.17
CA VAL A 514 6.00 -31.32 -20.59
C VAL A 514 4.64 -31.66 -19.99
N PRO A 515 4.24 -31.03 -18.86
CA PRO A 515 2.89 -31.18 -18.32
C PRO A 515 1.80 -30.85 -19.35
N LEU A 516 0.66 -31.51 -19.24
CA LEU A 516 -0.55 -31.17 -20.00
C LEU A 516 -0.97 -29.75 -19.64
N LEU A 517 -1.10 -28.90 -20.66
CA LEU A 517 -1.69 -27.57 -20.52
C LEU A 517 -3.18 -27.64 -20.90
N VAL A 518 -4.05 -27.20 -19.99
CA VAL A 518 -5.47 -26.97 -20.23
C VAL A 518 -5.75 -25.48 -20.08
N GLU A 519 -6.02 -24.80 -21.19
CA GLU A 519 -6.25 -23.36 -21.25
C GLU A 519 -7.71 -23.05 -21.55
N TYR A 520 -8.32 -22.23 -20.69
CA TYR A 520 -9.60 -21.56 -20.91
C TYR A 520 -9.31 -20.09 -21.20
N ASN A 521 -9.60 -19.66 -22.41
CA ASN A 521 -9.44 -18.27 -22.81
C ASN A 521 -10.66 -17.48 -22.32
N LEU A 522 -10.45 -16.43 -21.53
CA LEU A 522 -11.53 -15.57 -21.08
C LEU A 522 -11.81 -14.52 -22.17
N SER A 523 -11.63 -13.25 -21.86
CA SER A 523 -11.80 -12.14 -22.81
C SER A 523 -10.47 -11.44 -23.03
N GLY A 524 -10.25 -11.02 -24.29
CA GLY A 524 -9.01 -10.41 -24.73
C GLY A 524 -7.81 -11.36 -24.61
N THR A 525 -6.81 -10.94 -23.83
CA THR A 525 -5.58 -11.71 -23.57
C THR A 525 -5.56 -12.35 -22.18
N SER A 526 -6.70 -12.34 -21.47
CA SER A 526 -6.84 -12.96 -20.14
C SER A 526 -7.09 -14.45 -20.24
N TYR A 527 -6.44 -15.25 -19.38
CA TYR A 527 -6.51 -16.71 -19.45
C TYR A 527 -6.57 -17.35 -18.06
N LEU A 528 -7.12 -18.56 -18.03
CA LEU A 528 -6.99 -19.51 -16.93
C LEU A 528 -6.36 -20.80 -17.47
N ARG A 529 -5.13 -21.07 -17.04
CA ARG A 529 -4.32 -22.21 -17.44
C ARG A 529 -4.14 -23.18 -16.29
N PHE A 530 -4.29 -24.45 -16.58
CA PHE A 530 -3.96 -25.54 -15.67
C PHE A 530 -2.86 -26.38 -16.28
N TYR A 531 -1.87 -26.73 -15.46
CA TYR A 531 -0.78 -27.63 -15.81
C TYR A 531 -0.93 -28.90 -14.99
N LEU A 532 -0.81 -30.06 -15.63
CA LEU A 532 -0.93 -31.35 -14.96
C LEU A 532 0.19 -32.29 -15.40
N ALA A 533 0.97 -32.76 -14.43
CA ALA A 533 2.01 -33.74 -14.70
C ALA A 533 1.37 -35.07 -15.16
N PRO A 534 1.94 -35.71 -16.20
CA PRO A 534 1.51 -37.05 -16.60
C PRO A 534 1.85 -38.07 -15.51
N LYS A 535 1.02 -39.11 -15.41
CA LYS A 535 1.38 -40.32 -14.67
C LYS A 535 2.43 -41.06 -15.50
N ILE A 536 3.61 -41.23 -14.93
CA ILE A 536 4.61 -42.14 -15.45
C ILE A 536 4.04 -43.55 -15.27
N GLY A 537 3.90 -44.30 -16.36
CA GLY A 537 3.55 -45.73 -16.27
C GLY A 537 4.72 -46.48 -15.65
N ASP A 538 4.43 -47.49 -14.82
CA ASP A 538 5.41 -48.46 -14.32
C ASP A 538 5.89 -49.38 -15.47
N ASP A 539 6.37 -48.81 -16.57
CA ASP A 539 7.08 -49.55 -17.61
C ASP A 539 8.59 -49.46 -17.34
N GLU A 540 9.01 -50.14 -16.25
CA GLU A 540 10.33 -50.79 -16.11
C GLU A 540 10.16 -52.30 -15.91
#